data_AF-A0A7Y0WFJ3-F1
#
_entry.id   AF-A0A7Y0WFJ3-F1
#
_cell.length_a   1.000
_cell.length_b   1.000
_cell.length_c   1.000
_cell.angle_alpha   90.00
_cell.angle_beta   90.00
_cell.angle_gamma   90.00
#
_symmetry.space_group_name_H-M   'P 1'
#
loop_
_entity.id
_entity.type
_entity.pdbx_description
1 polymer ?
#
loop_
_entity_poly.entity_id
_entity_poly.type
_entity_poly.pdbx_seq_one_letter_code
_entity_poly.pdbx_strand_id
1 'polypeptide(L)'
;MNQEIIFIPDCYLSQSANNHFEWTFKNSQTSITAERTIFGHRTQTNTWIFSGAIGESEKNFSSYYFHIPYLGEAPIDNTYILDGILHYALYISAPGDMPGTTAIPAKHATLTIKLNPVEGTANGNFEASFDSEYAQYDATGHFTLIRDR
;
A
#
# COMPACT_ATOMS: atom_id res chain seq x y z
N MET A 1 -15.05 -19.15 -7.54
CA MET A 1 -14.22 -18.15 -6.85
C MET A 1 -14.28 -16.89 -7.71
N ASN A 2 -14.83 -15.80 -7.20
CA ASN A 2 -14.87 -14.53 -7.93
C ASN A 2 -13.49 -13.87 -7.78
N GLN A 3 -12.77 -13.73 -8.88
CA GLN A 3 -11.59 -12.86 -8.93
C GLN A 3 -12.09 -11.42 -8.98
N GLU A 4 -11.87 -10.65 -7.91
CA GLU A 4 -12.10 -9.22 -7.93
C GLU A 4 -10.99 -8.58 -8.80
N ILE A 5 -11.37 -8.15 -10.00
CA ILE A 5 -10.50 -7.35 -10.86
C ILE A 5 -10.53 -5.93 -10.30
N ILE A 6 -9.46 -5.55 -9.61
CA ILE A 6 -9.28 -4.20 -9.10
C ILE A 6 -8.53 -3.39 -10.16
N PHE A 7 -9.21 -2.42 -10.77
CA PHE A 7 -8.57 -1.42 -11.61
C PHE A 7 -7.82 -0.46 -10.69
N ILE A 8 -6.50 -0.60 -10.62
CA ILE A 8 -5.64 0.40 -9.99
C ILE A 8 -5.70 1.62 -10.93
N PRO A 9 -6.26 2.76 -10.49
CA PRO A 9 -6.26 3.94 -11.34
C PRO A 9 -4.82 4.34 -11.61
N ASP A 10 -4.54 4.88 -12.81
CA ASP A 10 -3.36 5.71 -13.06
C ASP A 10 -3.50 7.00 -12.22
N CYS A 11 -3.41 6.85 -10.89
CA CYS A 11 -3.23 7.97 -10.01
C CYS A 11 -1.86 8.53 -10.35
N TYR A 12 -1.79 9.80 -10.76
CA TYR A 12 -0.53 10.52 -10.92
C TYR A 12 0.30 10.35 -9.65
N LEU A 13 1.23 9.40 -9.70
CA LEU A 13 2.05 9.05 -8.55
C LEU A 13 2.99 10.22 -8.30
N SER A 14 2.71 10.94 -7.23
CA SER A 14 3.51 12.06 -6.77
C SER A 14 4.83 11.53 -6.22
N GLN A 15 5.92 11.81 -6.94
CA GLN A 15 7.28 11.73 -6.41
C GLN A 15 7.57 12.99 -5.58
N SER A 16 6.85 13.17 -4.48
CA SER A 16 7.33 14.12 -3.46
C SER A 16 8.66 13.57 -2.95
N ALA A 17 9.76 14.30 -3.15
CA ALA A 17 11.09 13.88 -2.70
C ALA A 17 11.18 13.65 -1.18
N ASN A 18 10.17 14.10 -0.43
CA ASN A 18 10.07 13.93 1.01
C ASN A 18 9.25 12.69 1.42
N ASN A 19 8.61 12.01 0.46
CA ASN A 19 7.88 10.78 0.74
C ASN A 19 8.84 9.61 0.73
N HIS A 20 8.77 8.80 1.77
CA HIS A 20 9.48 7.55 1.90
C HIS A 20 8.49 6.44 2.21
N PHE A 21 8.54 5.36 1.44
CA PHE A 21 7.79 4.14 1.72
C PHE A 21 8.73 2.99 1.40
N GLU A 22 8.96 2.10 2.36
CA GLU A 22 9.81 0.95 2.17
C GLU A 22 9.21 -0.30 2.80
N TRP A 23 9.59 -1.46 2.29
CA TRP A 23 9.24 -2.73 2.88
C TRP A 23 10.36 -3.75 2.72
N THR A 24 10.37 -4.73 3.61
CA THR A 24 11.31 -5.84 3.61
C THR A 24 10.50 -7.12 3.72
N PHE A 25 10.65 -8.01 2.73
CA PHE A 25 10.05 -9.34 2.82
C PHE A 25 10.72 -10.12 3.96
N LYS A 26 9.95 -10.88 4.76
CA LYS A 26 10.46 -11.62 5.92
C LYS A 26 11.58 -12.61 5.57
N ASN A 27 11.57 -13.13 4.35
CA ASN A 27 12.58 -14.06 3.83
C ASN A 27 13.74 -13.35 3.09
N SER A 28 13.84 -12.01 3.21
CA SER A 28 14.87 -11.18 2.60
C SER A 28 15.56 -10.30 3.65
N GLN A 29 16.82 -9.94 3.41
CA GLN A 29 17.55 -8.95 4.21
C GLN A 29 17.58 -7.56 3.54
N THR A 30 17.13 -7.48 2.28
CA THR A 30 17.18 -6.25 1.50
C THR A 30 15.83 -5.57 1.54
N SER A 31 15.80 -4.33 2.03
CA SER A 31 14.65 -3.45 1.94
C SER A 31 14.45 -2.95 0.51
N ILE A 32 13.20 -2.81 0.12
CA ILE A 32 12.77 -2.24 -1.15
C ILE A 32 12.16 -0.87 -0.84
N THR A 33 12.68 0.17 -1.47
CA THR A 33 12.12 1.52 -1.39
C THR A 33 11.21 1.77 -2.59
N ALA A 34 10.00 2.26 -2.32
CA ALA A 34 9.04 2.63 -3.34
C ALA A 34 9.60 3.74 -4.23
N GLU A 35 9.45 3.58 -5.54
CA GLU A 35 9.75 4.63 -6.53
C GLU A 35 8.63 5.67 -6.58
N ARG A 36 7.44 5.28 -6.11
CA ARG A 36 6.19 6.01 -6.25
C ARG A 36 5.28 5.75 -5.05
N THR A 37 4.64 6.80 -4.54
CA THR A 37 3.74 6.72 -3.38
C THR A 37 2.39 7.37 -3.66
N ILE A 38 1.36 6.93 -2.94
CA ILE A 38 0.07 7.62 -2.84
C ILE A 38 -0.22 7.85 -1.36
N PHE A 39 -0.54 9.10 -1.00
CA PHE A 39 -1.10 9.41 0.30
C PHE A 39 -2.13 10.54 0.19
N GLY A 40 -3.38 10.23 0.50
CA GLY A 40 -4.45 11.22 0.36
C GLY A 40 -5.76 10.80 0.98
N HIS A 41 -6.66 11.78 1.13
CA HIS A 41 -8.03 11.52 1.55
C HIS A 41 -8.92 11.37 0.32
N ARG A 42 -9.60 10.23 0.22
CA ARG A 42 -10.66 10.05 -0.77
C ARG A 42 -11.99 10.47 -0.14
N THR A 43 -12.49 11.63 -0.56
CA THR A 43 -13.76 12.19 -0.08
C THR A 43 -14.96 11.29 -0.39
N GLN A 44 -14.94 10.55 -1.50
CA GLN A 44 -16.03 9.66 -1.93
C GLN A 44 -16.23 8.47 -0.98
N THR A 45 -15.14 7.87 -0.51
CA THR A 45 -15.16 6.71 0.41
C THR A 45 -14.94 7.12 1.86
N ASN A 46 -14.61 8.40 2.09
CA ASN A 46 -14.20 8.95 3.36
C ASN A 46 -13.08 8.14 4.05
N THR A 47 -12.04 7.82 3.28
CA THR A 47 -10.88 7.04 3.74
C THR A 47 -9.57 7.74 3.39
N TRP A 48 -8.58 7.55 4.24
CA TRP A 48 -7.18 7.79 3.90
C TRP A 48 -6.63 6.61 3.12
N ILE A 49 -5.88 6.87 2.07
CA ILE A 49 -5.25 5.85 1.24
C ILE A 49 -3.74 5.98 1.33
N PHE A 50 -3.08 4.83 1.38
CA PHE A 50 -1.63 4.69 1.45
C PHE A 50 -1.20 3.70 0.39
N SER A 51 -0.13 4.02 -0.33
CA SER A 51 0.50 3.08 -1.24
C SER A 51 1.98 3.41 -1.42
N GLY A 52 2.79 2.37 -1.55
CA GLY A 52 4.14 2.41 -2.09
C GLY A 52 4.26 1.40 -3.23
N ALA A 53 4.89 1.78 -4.33
CA ALA A 53 5.02 0.95 -5.52
C ALA A 53 6.39 1.05 -6.18
N ILE A 54 6.79 -0.03 -6.87
CA ILE A 54 7.96 -0.10 -7.76
C ILE A 54 7.56 -0.66 -9.13
N GLY A 55 8.43 -0.50 -10.13
CA GLY A 55 8.25 -1.07 -11.47
C GLY A 55 7.28 -0.27 -12.31
N GLU A 56 6.72 -0.82 -13.38
CA GLU A 56 5.75 -0.15 -14.24
C GLU A 56 4.48 -1.01 -14.35
N SER A 57 3.30 -0.40 -14.52
CA SER A 57 2.04 -1.14 -14.64
C SER A 57 2.05 -2.18 -15.75
N GLU A 58 2.80 -1.90 -16.83
CA GLU A 58 2.96 -2.78 -17.99
C GLU A 58 4.06 -3.84 -17.79
N LYS A 59 4.91 -3.71 -16.76
CA LYS A 59 6.01 -4.65 -16.50
C LYS A 59 6.59 -4.52 -15.09
N ASN A 60 6.74 -5.64 -14.39
CA ASN A 60 7.41 -5.74 -13.09
C ASN A 60 6.79 -4.86 -11.98
N PHE A 61 5.51 -4.49 -12.09
CA PHE A 61 4.79 -3.79 -11.04
C PHE A 61 4.76 -4.59 -9.74
N SER A 62 5.05 -3.94 -8.62
CA SER A 62 4.59 -4.41 -7.32
C SER A 62 4.28 -3.26 -6.37
N SER A 63 3.32 -3.48 -5.48
CA SER A 63 2.88 -2.44 -4.55
C SER A 63 2.27 -3.01 -3.28
N TYR A 64 2.53 -2.34 -2.17
CA TYR A 64 1.66 -2.41 -0.99
C TYR A 64 0.68 -1.25 -1.02
N TYR A 65 -0.59 -1.52 -0.76
CA TYR A 65 -1.59 -0.49 -0.60
C TYR A 65 -2.65 -0.89 0.43
N PHE A 66 -3.21 0.11 1.11
CA PHE A 66 -4.25 -0.05 2.12
C PHE A 66 -4.98 1.28 2.34
N HIS A 67 -6.03 1.23 3.15
CA HIS A 67 -6.77 2.42 3.55
C HIS A 67 -7.18 2.34 5.03
N ILE A 68 -7.38 3.50 5.66
CA ILE A 68 -8.00 3.59 6.98
C ILE A 68 -9.15 4.62 6.95
N PRO A 69 -10.13 4.52 7.85
CA PRO A 69 -11.22 5.49 7.93
C PRO A 69 -10.73 6.91 8.18
N TYR A 70 -11.36 7.91 7.58
CA TYR A 70 -11.19 9.30 7.96
C TYR A 70 -12.08 9.62 9.18
N LEU A 71 -11.46 10.01 10.30
CA LEU A 71 -12.12 10.25 11.59
C LEU A 71 -12.20 11.75 11.96
N GLY A 72 -12.07 12.63 10.97
CA GLY A 72 -11.99 14.07 11.16
C GLY A 72 -10.56 14.60 11.13
N GLU A 73 -10.39 15.83 11.61
CA GLU A 73 -9.13 16.58 11.53
C GLU A 73 -8.22 16.41 12.77
N ALA A 74 -8.66 15.65 13.77
CA ALA A 74 -7.85 15.38 14.96
C ALA A 74 -6.66 14.47 14.61
N PRO A 75 -5.45 14.73 15.17
CA PRO A 75 -4.32 13.82 15.02
C PRO A 75 -4.63 12.42 15.54
N ILE A 76 -4.16 11.41 14.83
CA ILE A 76 -4.29 9.98 15.15
C ILE A 76 -2.91 9.48 15.56
N ASP A 77 -2.82 8.77 16.68
CA ASP A 77 -1.67 7.96 17.10
C ASP A 77 -2.24 6.62 17.59
N ASN A 78 -2.31 5.63 16.69
CA ASN A 78 -3.08 4.41 16.96
C ASN A 78 -2.53 3.20 16.20
N THR A 79 -3.01 2.02 16.60
CA THR A 79 -2.79 0.75 15.89
C THR A 79 -4.10 0.27 15.26
N TYR A 80 -4.04 -0.11 13.99
CA TYR A 80 -5.13 -0.69 13.23
C TYR A 80 -4.84 -2.15 12.89
N ILE A 81 -5.89 -2.97 12.91
CA ILE A 81 -5.89 -4.30 12.28
C ILE A 81 -6.40 -4.12 10.86
N LEU A 82 -5.62 -4.57 9.88
CA LEU A 82 -5.86 -4.40 8.45
C LEU A 82 -6.06 -5.75 7.73
N ASP A 83 -6.49 -6.78 8.44
CA ASP A 83 -6.83 -8.10 7.90
C ASP A 83 -7.84 -7.94 6.74
N GLY A 84 -7.47 -8.42 5.55
CA GLY A 84 -8.25 -8.26 4.32
C GLY A 84 -8.30 -6.84 3.74
N ILE A 85 -7.69 -5.85 4.39
CA ILE A 85 -7.68 -4.44 3.96
C ILE A 85 -6.33 -4.08 3.32
N LEU A 86 -5.23 -4.54 3.90
CA LEU A 86 -3.90 -4.39 3.30
C LEU A 86 -3.73 -5.41 2.19
N HIS A 87 -3.25 -4.95 1.04
CA HIS A 87 -3.04 -5.77 -0.14
C HIS A 87 -1.61 -5.65 -0.65
N TYR A 88 -1.11 -6.75 -1.20
CA TYR A 88 0.05 -6.76 -2.07
C TYR A 88 -0.41 -6.95 -3.52
N ALA A 89 -0.12 -5.98 -4.38
CA ALA A 89 -0.37 -6.08 -5.80
C ALA A 89 0.90 -6.44 -6.55
N LEU A 90 0.78 -7.27 -7.58
CA LEU A 90 1.87 -7.60 -8.49
C LEU A 90 1.41 -7.73 -9.94
N TYR A 91 2.34 -7.45 -10.84
CA TYR A 91 2.19 -7.69 -12.27
C TYR A 91 1.99 -9.19 -12.56
N ILE A 92 1.07 -9.49 -13.47
CA ILE A 92 0.87 -10.81 -14.04
C ILE A 92 0.75 -10.70 -15.56
N SER A 93 1.26 -11.70 -16.29
CA SER A 93 1.01 -11.84 -17.73
C SER A 93 -0.19 -12.74 -17.95
N ALA A 94 -1.24 -12.22 -18.58
CA ALA A 94 -2.39 -13.01 -19.02
C ALA A 94 -2.10 -13.73 -20.35
N PRO A 95 -2.88 -14.75 -20.75
CA PRO A 95 -2.74 -15.39 -22.06
C PRO A 95 -2.76 -14.37 -23.21
N GLY A 96 -1.80 -14.49 -24.14
CA GLY A 96 -1.61 -13.52 -25.22
C GLY A 96 -0.78 -12.29 -24.82
N ASP A 97 0.03 -12.39 -23.76
CA ASP A 97 0.95 -11.35 -23.28
C ASP A 97 0.27 -10.03 -22.90
N MET A 98 -1.01 -10.09 -22.53
CA MET A 98 -1.74 -8.91 -22.05
C MET A 98 -1.29 -8.58 -20.62
N PRO A 99 -0.83 -7.35 -20.35
CA PRO A 99 -0.40 -6.94 -19.02
C PRO A 99 -1.59 -6.89 -18.07
N GLY A 100 -1.42 -7.42 -16.88
CA GLY A 100 -2.42 -7.41 -15.82
C GLY A 100 -1.79 -7.17 -14.46
N THR A 101 -2.64 -6.88 -13.48
CA THR A 101 -2.25 -6.80 -12.08
C THR A 101 -3.23 -7.64 -11.26
N THR A 102 -2.69 -8.42 -10.33
CA THR A 102 -3.49 -9.08 -9.30
C THR A 102 -3.21 -8.43 -7.95
N ALA A 103 -4.21 -8.42 -7.08
CA ALA A 103 -4.07 -7.97 -5.70
C ALA A 103 -4.39 -9.12 -4.75
N ILE A 104 -3.48 -9.36 -3.81
CA ILE A 104 -3.58 -10.41 -2.82
C ILE A 104 -3.88 -9.72 -1.48
N PRO A 105 -5.03 -9.98 -0.84
CA PRO A 105 -5.31 -9.45 0.49
C PRO A 105 -4.42 -10.15 1.53
N ALA A 106 -3.92 -9.39 2.49
CA ALA A 106 -3.21 -9.95 3.63
C ALA A 106 -4.19 -10.71 4.54
N LYS A 107 -3.79 -11.91 4.96
CA LYS A 107 -4.54 -12.71 5.92
C LYS A 107 -4.55 -12.04 7.29
N HIS A 108 -3.37 -11.61 7.74
CA HIS A 108 -3.22 -10.77 8.91
C HIS A 108 -2.35 -9.58 8.60
N ALA A 109 -2.78 -8.39 9.01
CA ALA A 109 -1.98 -7.19 8.91
C ALA A 109 -2.22 -6.24 10.08
N THR A 110 -1.13 -5.62 10.56
CA THR A 110 -1.20 -4.57 11.57
C THR A 110 -0.56 -3.30 11.05
N LEU A 111 -1.07 -2.15 11.48
CA LEU A 111 -0.53 -0.84 11.16
C LEU A 111 -0.44 -0.02 12.44
N THR A 112 0.75 0.44 12.82
CA THR A 112 0.94 1.47 13.85
C THR A 112 1.23 2.79 13.15
N ILE A 113 0.41 3.82 13.39
CA ILE A 113 0.46 5.06 12.62
C ILE A 113 0.30 6.31 13.49
N LYS A 114 1.06 7.34 13.13
CA LYS A 114 0.83 8.74 13.49
C LYS A 114 0.42 9.51 12.26
N LEU A 115 -0.80 10.03 12.24
CA LEU A 115 -1.39 10.77 11.12
C LEU A 115 -1.90 12.11 11.61
N ASN A 116 -1.44 13.20 10.99
CA ASN A 116 -1.97 14.55 11.21
C ASN A 116 -2.74 14.99 9.95
N PRO A 117 -4.09 14.97 9.98
CA PRO A 117 -4.93 15.41 8.87
C PRO A 117 -4.69 16.84 8.40
N VAL A 118 -4.47 17.76 9.35
CA VAL A 118 -4.31 19.20 9.10
C VAL A 118 -2.96 19.50 8.46
N GLU A 119 -1.90 18.87 8.96
CA GLU A 119 -0.56 19.01 8.38
C GLU A 119 -0.39 18.15 7.11
N GLY A 120 -1.29 17.19 6.89
CA GLY A 120 -1.20 16.25 5.78
C GLY A 120 0.05 15.37 5.89
N THR A 121 0.38 14.90 7.08
CA THR A 121 1.56 14.06 7.33
C THR A 121 1.17 12.72 7.92
N ALA A 122 1.85 11.66 7.50
CA ALA A 122 1.67 10.33 8.07
C ALA A 122 3.01 9.63 8.25
N ASN A 123 3.24 9.05 9.43
CA ASN A 123 4.36 8.16 9.70
C ASN A 123 3.82 6.86 10.27
N GLY A 124 4.24 5.72 9.74
CA GLY A 124 3.74 4.45 10.24
C GLY A 124 4.61 3.27 9.90
N ASN A 125 4.30 2.15 10.56
CA ASN A 125 4.88 0.85 10.32
C ASN A 125 3.76 -0.14 10.12
N PHE A 126 3.92 -1.05 9.17
CA PHE A 126 3.01 -2.17 8.99
C PHE A 126 3.73 -3.51 9.05
N GLU A 127 3.01 -4.53 9.46
CA GLU A 127 3.38 -5.93 9.30
C GLU A 127 2.26 -6.64 8.58
N ALA A 128 2.59 -7.46 7.58
CA ALA A 128 1.64 -8.23 6.80
C ALA A 128 2.07 -9.70 6.70
N SER A 129 1.10 -10.60 6.80
CA SER A 129 1.24 -12.01 6.51
C SER A 129 0.11 -12.49 5.61
N PHE A 130 0.45 -13.35 4.67
CA PHE A 130 -0.46 -13.84 3.65
C PHE A 130 -0.74 -15.33 3.85
N ASP A 131 -1.72 -15.86 3.11
CA ASP A 131 -1.95 -17.30 3.10
C ASP A 131 -0.74 -18.07 2.57
N SER A 132 -0.68 -19.37 2.88
CA SER A 132 0.53 -20.19 2.66
C SER A 132 1.07 -20.17 1.23
N GLU A 133 0.20 -20.10 0.21
CA GLU A 133 0.61 -19.98 -1.20
C GLU A 133 1.24 -18.63 -1.57
N TYR A 134 1.13 -17.64 -0.68
CA TYR A 134 1.58 -16.26 -0.84
C TYR A 134 2.56 -15.81 0.25
N ALA A 135 3.03 -16.73 1.11
CA ALA A 135 3.91 -16.44 2.24
C ALA A 135 5.25 -15.79 1.83
N GLN A 136 5.67 -15.91 0.57
CA GLN A 136 6.81 -15.17 0.02
C GLN A 136 6.64 -13.65 0.06
N TYR A 137 5.41 -13.16 0.17
CA TYR A 137 5.07 -11.74 0.27
C TYR A 137 4.88 -11.28 1.71
N ASP A 138 5.08 -12.12 2.72
CA ASP A 138 5.09 -11.64 4.11
C ASP A 138 6.14 -10.54 4.27
N ALA A 139 5.77 -9.41 4.87
CA ALA A 139 6.63 -8.24 4.94
C ALA A 139 6.38 -7.37 6.16
N THR A 140 7.41 -6.62 6.54
CA THR A 140 7.28 -5.44 7.38
C THR A 140 7.63 -4.21 6.55
N GLY A 141 6.96 -3.10 6.76
CA GLY A 141 7.29 -1.86 6.08
C GLY A 141 7.16 -0.63 6.96
N HIS A 142 7.79 0.43 6.50
CA HIS A 142 7.84 1.73 7.14
C HIS A 142 7.53 2.81 6.11
N PHE A 143 6.84 3.87 6.54
CA PHE A 143 6.61 5.01 5.68
C PHE A 143 6.60 6.33 6.44
N THR A 144 7.00 7.38 5.72
CA THR A 144 6.80 8.79 6.07
C THR A 144 6.29 9.49 4.81
N LEU A 145 5.04 9.97 4.85
CA LEU A 145 4.34 10.48 3.68
C LEU A 145 3.78 11.88 3.96
N ILE A 146 3.83 12.71 2.93
CA ILE A 146 3.17 14.01 2.84
C ILE A 146 2.03 13.89 1.83
N ARG A 147 0.88 14.44 2.18
CA ARG A 147 -0.37 14.34 1.42
C ARG A 147 -0.15 14.86 0.00
N ASP A 148 -0.62 14.09 -0.97
CA ASP A 148 -0.65 14.49 -2.37
C ASP A 148 -1.58 15.72 -2.53
N ARG A 149 -1.17 16.64 -3.41
CA ARG A 149 -1.89 17.90 -3.66
C ARG A 149 -3.07 17.73 -4.60
#